data_AF-A0A4Q9VQ34-F1
#
_entry.id   AF-A0A4Q9VQ34-F1
#
_cell.length_a   1.000
_cell.length_b   1.000
_cell.length_c   1.000
_cell.angle_alpha   90.00
_cell.angle_beta   90.00
_cell.angle_gamma   90.00
#
_symmetry.space_group_name_H-M   'P 1'
#
loop_
_entity.id
_entity.type
_entity.pdbx_description
1 polymer ?
#
loop_
_entity_poly.entity_id
_entity_poly.type
_entity_poly.pdbx_seq_one_letter_code
_entity_poly.pdbx_strand_id
1 'polypeptide(L)'
;MSALAAARSAVLAAVLASVAALPAFAAGASTEAEAARDQVRRLVLDSCVYTESAKDVVKKDKIVDACQCAATRALKGIKTEEFTPIAESKNVPDAWLTAAGEAYAACLR
;
A
#
# COMPACT_ATOMS: atom_id res chain seq x y z
N MET A 1 -21.22 -51.44 25.66
CA MET A 1 -20.99 -50.41 24.62
C MET A 1 -22.18 -49.48 24.74
N SER A 2 -22.12 -48.21 25.14
CA SER A 2 -21.11 -47.21 24.86
C SER A 2 -21.20 -46.09 25.90
N ALA A 3 -20.21 -46.04 26.79
CA ALA A 3 -19.96 -44.89 27.66
C ALA A 3 -19.12 -43.88 26.88
N LEU A 4 -19.72 -43.12 25.95
CA LEU A 4 -19.04 -42.05 25.21
C LEU A 4 -20.07 -41.01 24.73
N ALA A 5 -20.78 -40.34 25.65
CA ALA A 5 -21.71 -39.27 25.27
C ALA A 5 -21.60 -37.99 26.12
N ALA A 6 -20.66 -37.90 27.06
CA ALA A 6 -20.65 -36.82 28.05
C ALA A 6 -19.36 -35.97 28.08
N ALA A 7 -18.57 -35.94 27.00
CA ALA A 7 -17.25 -35.29 27.01
C ALA A 7 -17.03 -34.25 25.90
N ARG A 8 -18.10 -33.65 25.34
CA ARG A 8 -17.95 -32.67 24.22
C ARG A 8 -18.40 -31.25 24.53
N SER A 9 -18.97 -30.97 25.71
CA SER A 9 -19.61 -29.67 25.97
C SER A 9 -18.80 -28.70 26.84
N ALA A 10 -17.58 -29.04 27.27
CA ALA A 10 -16.81 -28.20 28.20
C ALA A 10 -15.67 -27.38 27.57
N VAL A 11 -15.37 -27.56 26.28
CA VAL A 11 -14.20 -26.91 25.65
C VAL A 11 -14.53 -25.55 25.04
N LEU A 12 -15.79 -25.27 24.70
CA LEU A 12 -16.18 -24.02 24.01
C LEU A 12 -16.27 -22.79 24.93
N ALA A 13 -16.35 -22.97 26.26
CA ALA A 13 -16.51 -21.84 27.19
C ALA A 13 -15.17 -21.18 27.60
N ALA A 14 -14.04 -21.85 27.41
CA ALA A 14 -12.73 -21.36 27.87
C ALA A 14 -12.04 -20.41 26.87
N VAL A 15 -12.49 -20.34 25.62
CA VAL A 15 -11.84 -19.51 24.57
C VAL A 15 -12.38 -18.08 24.57
N LEU A 16 -13.59 -17.84 25.07
CA LEU A 16 -14.20 -16.49 25.08
C LEU A 16 -13.74 -15.59 26.22
N ALA A 17 -13.04 -16.12 27.23
CA ALA A 17 -12.55 -15.33 28.37
C ALA A 17 -11.19 -14.65 28.11
N SER A 18 -10.54 -14.94 26.98
CA SER A 18 -9.17 -14.48 26.69
C SER A 18 -9.10 -13.19 25.84
N VAL A 19 -10.25 -12.61 25.47
CA VAL A 19 -10.31 -11.43 24.57
C VAL A 19 -10.42 -10.11 25.35
N ALA A 20 -10.31 -10.12 26.68
CA ALA A 20 -10.46 -8.92 27.50
C ALA A 20 -9.12 -8.20 27.84
N ALA A 21 -7.99 -8.61 27.27
CA ALA A 21 -6.68 -8.08 27.63
C ALA A 21 -5.73 -7.85 26.44
N LEU A 22 -6.25 -7.45 25.29
CA LEU A 22 -5.40 -6.88 24.24
C LEU A 22 -5.53 -5.36 24.27
N PRO A 23 -4.39 -4.63 24.32
CA PRO A 23 -4.41 -3.19 24.37
C PRO A 23 -5.08 -2.64 23.12
N ALA A 24 -6.13 -1.85 23.33
CA ALA A 24 -6.77 -1.02 22.32
C ALA A 24 -5.82 0.11 21.89
N PHE A 25 -4.70 -0.25 21.26
CA PHE A 25 -3.75 0.67 20.66
C PHE A 25 -3.63 0.36 19.17
N ALA A 26 -3.97 1.37 18.35
CA ALA A 26 -3.60 1.51 16.94
C ALA A 26 -4.32 0.67 15.87
N ALA A 27 -5.66 0.57 15.91
CA ALA A 27 -6.44 0.03 14.79
C ALA A 27 -6.97 1.10 13.80
N GLY A 28 -6.73 2.40 14.04
CA GLY A 28 -7.23 3.48 13.16
C GLY A 28 -6.14 4.11 12.26
N ALA A 29 -4.93 4.27 12.76
CA ALA A 29 -3.87 5.00 12.05
C ALA A 29 -3.30 4.24 10.83
N SER A 30 -3.32 2.90 10.87
CA SER A 30 -2.71 2.06 9.83
C SER A 30 -3.49 2.15 8.52
N THR A 31 -4.83 2.10 8.58
CA THR A 31 -5.70 2.11 7.40
C THR A 31 -5.67 3.43 6.65
N GLU A 32 -5.66 4.56 7.35
CA GLU A 32 -5.64 5.89 6.73
C GLU A 32 -4.26 6.19 6.12
N ALA A 33 -3.19 5.81 6.81
CA ALA A 33 -1.83 6.03 6.36
C ALA A 33 -1.47 5.12 5.15
N GLU A 34 -1.96 3.87 5.13
CA GLU A 34 -1.86 2.98 3.97
C GLU A 34 -2.65 3.52 2.78
N ALA A 35 -3.89 4.01 3.00
CA ALA A 35 -4.69 4.64 1.94
C ALA A 35 -4.02 5.91 1.37
N ALA A 36 -3.43 6.74 2.23
CA ALA A 36 -2.68 7.93 1.81
C ALA A 36 -1.47 7.56 0.94
N ARG A 37 -0.70 6.54 1.35
CA ARG A 37 0.42 6.02 0.54
C ARG A 37 -0.07 5.52 -0.82
N ASP A 38 -1.17 4.75 -0.87
CA ASP A 38 -1.72 4.25 -2.12
C ASP A 38 -2.18 5.38 -3.04
N GLN A 39 -2.79 6.43 -2.47
CA GLN A 39 -3.19 7.62 -3.22
C GLN A 39 -2.00 8.36 -3.81
N VAL A 40 -0.94 8.60 -3.03
CA VAL A 40 0.30 9.20 -3.54
C VAL A 40 0.94 8.34 -4.61
N ARG A 41 1.00 7.02 -4.40
CA ARG A 41 1.54 6.09 -5.41
C ARG A 41 0.80 6.19 -6.73
N ARG A 42 -0.53 6.33 -6.70
CA ARG A 42 -1.35 6.55 -7.89
C ARG A 42 -1.06 7.89 -8.56
N LEU A 43 -0.89 8.97 -7.79
CA LEU A 43 -0.54 10.28 -8.35
C LEU A 43 0.83 10.27 -9.07
N VAL A 44 1.84 9.65 -8.44
CA VAL A 44 3.18 9.48 -9.06
C VAL A 44 3.07 8.62 -10.32
N LEU A 45 2.32 7.52 -10.25
CA LEU A 45 2.12 6.62 -11.38
C LEU A 45 1.43 7.32 -12.55
N ASP A 46 0.35 8.06 -12.29
CA ASP A 46 -0.41 8.78 -13.30
C ASP A 46 0.45 9.83 -14.01
N SER A 47 1.22 10.60 -13.23
CA SER A 47 2.19 11.57 -13.77
C SER A 47 3.26 10.91 -14.64
N CYS A 48 3.81 9.77 -14.22
CA CYS A 48 4.78 9.00 -15.00
C CYS A 48 4.14 8.50 -16.31
N VAL A 49 2.97 7.87 -16.23
CA VAL A 49 2.28 7.32 -17.41
C VAL A 49 1.91 8.42 -18.39
N TYR A 50 1.41 9.56 -17.92
CA TYR A 50 1.09 10.71 -18.77
C TYR A 50 2.33 11.23 -19.50
N THR A 51 3.42 11.44 -18.78
CA THR A 51 4.69 11.96 -19.32
C THR A 51 5.31 11.01 -20.35
N GLU A 52 5.32 9.70 -20.06
CA GLU A 52 5.94 8.70 -20.93
C GLU A 52 5.03 8.30 -22.10
N SER A 53 3.71 8.30 -21.91
CA SER A 53 2.76 8.05 -23.02
C SER A 53 2.79 9.17 -24.04
N ALA A 54 3.11 10.40 -23.65
CA ALA A 54 3.27 11.52 -24.58
C ALA A 54 4.45 11.35 -25.55
N LYS A 55 5.40 10.45 -25.25
CA LYS A 55 6.57 10.21 -26.10
C LYS A 55 6.28 9.23 -27.26
N ASP A 56 5.17 8.48 -27.23
CA ASP A 56 4.70 7.54 -28.26
C ASP A 56 5.74 6.48 -28.75
N VAL A 57 6.81 6.23 -27.99
CA VAL A 57 7.90 5.31 -28.40
C VAL A 57 7.68 3.87 -27.91
N VAL A 58 6.88 3.68 -26.87
CA VAL A 58 6.74 2.40 -26.15
C VAL A 58 5.26 2.01 -26.07
N LYS A 59 4.97 0.71 -26.11
CA LYS A 59 3.60 0.20 -25.92
C LYS A 59 3.04 0.63 -24.56
N LYS A 60 1.79 1.08 -24.53
CA LYS A 60 1.14 1.61 -23.31
C LYS A 60 1.20 0.64 -22.12
N ASP A 61 1.00 -0.66 -22.34
CA ASP A 61 1.10 -1.64 -21.24
C ASP A 61 2.50 -1.67 -20.60
N LYS A 62 3.55 -1.57 -21.42
CA LYS A 62 4.95 -1.52 -20.94
C LYS A 62 5.25 -0.22 -20.18
N ILE A 63 4.64 0.88 -20.60
CA ILE A 63 4.75 2.16 -19.89
C ILE A 63 4.12 2.04 -18.50
N VAL A 64 2.92 1.45 -18.40
CA VAL A 64 2.22 1.27 -17.12
C VAL A 64 3.01 0.37 -16.17
N ASP A 65 3.51 -0.78 -16.63
CA ASP A 65 4.35 -1.67 -15.82
C ASP A 65 5.63 -0.98 -15.33
N ALA A 66 6.34 -0.28 -16.23
CA ALA A 66 7.57 0.43 -15.87
C ALA A 66 7.29 1.58 -14.89
N CYS A 67 6.19 2.31 -15.05
CA CYS A 67 5.77 3.37 -14.14
C CYS A 67 5.30 2.84 -12.78
N GLN A 68 4.68 1.66 -12.71
CA GLN A 68 4.36 1.00 -11.43
C GLN A 68 5.64 0.64 -10.65
N CYS A 69 6.63 0.07 -11.33
CA CYS A 69 7.94 -0.23 -10.75
C CYS A 69 8.64 1.07 -10.30
N ALA A 70 8.61 2.11 -11.12
CA ALA A 70 9.23 3.40 -10.84
C ALA A 70 8.61 4.10 -9.63
N ALA A 71 7.28 4.20 -9.57
CA ALA A 71 6.56 4.80 -8.44
C ALA A 71 6.84 4.05 -7.13
N THR A 72 6.90 2.72 -7.18
CA THR A 72 7.24 1.89 -6.01
C THR A 72 8.68 2.14 -5.53
N ARG A 73 9.62 2.31 -6.47
CA ARG A 73 11.02 2.63 -6.14
C ARG A 73 11.19 4.04 -5.61
N ALA A 74 10.53 5.02 -6.22
CA ALA A 74 10.62 6.43 -5.81
C ALA A 74 10.08 6.66 -4.40
N LEU A 75 9.05 5.91 -4.00
CA LEU A 75 8.43 6.01 -2.67
C LEU A 75 9.04 5.04 -1.64
N LYS A 76 10.07 4.27 -2.03
CA LYS A 76 10.70 3.29 -1.14
C LYS A 76 11.47 4.00 -0.03
N GLY A 77 11.14 3.67 1.22
CA GLY A 77 11.82 4.23 2.40
C GLY A 77 11.22 5.55 2.90
N ILE A 78 10.22 6.09 2.22
CA ILE A 78 9.47 7.25 2.72
C ILE A 78 8.53 6.81 3.85
N LYS A 79 8.52 7.59 4.92
CA LYS A 79 7.72 7.30 6.11
C LYS A 79 6.25 7.54 5.83
N THR A 80 5.39 6.69 6.39
CA THR A 80 3.94 6.75 6.16
C THR A 80 3.34 8.10 6.57
N GLU A 81 3.94 8.75 7.56
CA GLU A 81 3.57 10.07 8.11
C GLU A 81 3.69 11.21 7.09
N GLU A 82 4.58 11.07 6.10
CA GLU A 82 4.78 12.10 5.06
C GLU A 82 3.74 12.01 3.95
N PHE A 83 3.04 10.88 3.82
CA PHE A 83 2.06 10.69 2.75
C PHE A 83 0.72 11.37 3.03
N THR A 84 0.28 11.47 4.29
CA THR A 84 -1.01 12.06 4.67
C THR A 84 -1.20 13.49 4.15
N PRO A 85 -0.31 14.47 4.44
CA PRO A 85 -0.49 15.84 3.95
C PRO A 85 -0.41 15.96 2.42
N ILE A 86 0.31 15.03 1.77
CA ILE A 86 0.47 15.00 0.32
C ILE A 86 -0.78 14.40 -0.35
N ALA A 87 -1.38 13.38 0.26
CA ALA A 87 -2.64 12.80 -0.19
C ALA A 87 -3.79 13.82 -0.08
N GLU A 88 -3.82 14.63 0.98
CA GLU A 88 -4.82 15.68 1.16
C GLU A 88 -4.65 16.84 0.18
N SER A 89 -3.42 17.34 0.02
CA SER A 89 -3.13 18.44 -0.91
C SER A 89 -3.13 18.03 -2.39
N LYS A 90 -3.07 16.72 -2.66
CA LYS A 90 -2.89 16.12 -3.99
C LYS A 90 -1.67 16.67 -4.74
N ASN A 91 -0.72 17.25 -4.02
CA ASN A 91 0.45 17.89 -4.58
C ASN A 91 1.69 17.05 -4.26
N VAL A 92 2.06 16.21 -5.21
CA VAL A 92 3.24 15.34 -5.08
C VAL A 92 4.50 16.19 -5.24
N PRO A 93 5.48 16.09 -4.33
CA PRO A 93 6.75 16.79 -4.47
C PRO A 93 7.46 16.44 -5.78
N ASP A 94 7.98 17.44 -6.48
CA ASP A 94 8.76 17.27 -7.71
C ASP A 94 9.94 16.30 -7.54
N ALA A 95 10.53 16.23 -6.34
CA ALA A 95 11.59 15.28 -6.03
C ALA A 95 11.15 13.82 -6.22
N TRP A 96 9.89 13.49 -5.89
CA TRP A 96 9.35 12.13 -6.03
C TRP A 96 9.02 11.82 -7.48
N LEU A 97 8.53 12.81 -8.22
CA LEU A 97 8.29 12.70 -9.66
C LEU A 97 9.61 12.53 -10.43
N THR A 98 10.64 13.28 -10.05
CA THR A 98 12.00 13.18 -10.62
C THR A 98 12.59 11.80 -10.33
N ALA A 99 12.52 11.33 -9.08
CA ALA A 99 12.97 9.99 -8.71
C ALA A 99 12.22 8.88 -9.46
N ALA A 100 10.92 9.05 -9.72
CA ALA A 100 10.16 8.13 -10.54
C ALA A 100 10.61 8.16 -12.01
N GLY A 101 10.86 9.34 -12.59
CA GLY A 101 11.40 9.47 -13.95
C GLY A 101 12.78 8.81 -14.12
N GLU A 102 13.67 8.97 -13.14
CA GLU A 102 14.98 8.29 -13.14
C GLU A 102 14.84 6.78 -12.97
N ALA A 103 13.95 6.33 -12.08
CA ALA A 103 13.68 4.91 -11.86
C ALA A 103 12.99 4.25 -13.07
N TYR A 104 12.24 5.01 -13.87
CA TYR A 104 11.51 4.50 -15.05
C TYR A 104 12.45 3.85 -16.06
N ALA A 105 13.56 4.50 -16.42
CA ALA A 105 14.54 3.92 -17.35
C ALA A 105 15.13 2.60 -16.82
N ALA A 106 15.27 2.48 -15.50
CA ALA A 106 15.74 1.25 -14.85
C ALA A 106 14.65 0.15 -14.75
N CYS A 107 13.38 0.52 -14.89
CA CYS A 107 12.21 -0.34 -14.85
C CYS A 107 11.69 -0.74 -16.24
N LEU A 108 12.11 -0.04 -17.30
CA LEU A 108 11.73 -0.30 -18.70
C LEU A 108 12.50 -1.48 -19.34
N ARG A 109 12.74 -2.56 -18.58
CA ARG A 109 13.49 -3.74 -19.03
C ARG A 109 12.59 -4.93 -19.38
#